data_AF-A0A0S8HQU7-F1
#
_entry.id   AF-A0A0S8HQU7-F1
#
_cell.length_a   1.000
_cell.length_b   1.000
_cell.length_c   1.000
_cell.angle_alpha   90.00
_cell.angle_beta   90.00
_cell.angle_gamma   90.00
#
_symmetry.space_group_name_H-M   'P 1'
#
loop_
_entity.id
_entity.type
_entity.pdbx_description
1 polymer ?
#
loop_
_entity_poly.entity_id
_entity_poly.type
_entity_poly.pdbx_seq_one_letter_code
_entity_poly.pdbx_strand_id
1 'polypeptide(L)'
;EKLWGPQKVFQKLVQRGIPADFARDLIGGEEDSGKAMEGLRKVLRQKMKGQNIHSFSPREKRRMANYLRQRGYGWNDIWEAMQEIGGSVEEW
;
A
#
# COMPACT_ATOMS: atom_id res chain seq x y z
N GLU A 1 0.74 7.74 12.57
CA GLU A 1 -0.17 6.63 12.26
C GLU A 1 0.56 5.55 11.44
N LYS A 2 0.33 4.25 11.71
CA LYS A 2 0.95 3.16 10.94
C LYS A 2 0.00 2.73 9.82
N LEU A 3 0.28 3.17 8.60
CA LEU A 3 -0.49 2.87 7.39
C LEU A 3 -0.20 1.43 6.92
N TRP A 4 -0.88 0.46 7.55
CA TRP A 4 -0.82 -0.96 7.21
C TRP A 4 -1.73 -1.27 6.04
N GLY A 5 -1.31 -2.19 5.19
CA GLY A 5 -2.17 -2.73 4.14
C GLY A 5 -3.13 -3.81 4.68
N PRO A 6 -4.15 -4.15 3.88
CA PRO A 6 -5.25 -5.03 4.26
C PRO A 6 -4.79 -6.34 4.91
N GLN A 7 -3.80 -7.02 4.33
CA GLN A 7 -3.36 -8.31 4.86
C GLN A 7 -2.69 -8.19 6.24
N LYS A 8 -2.04 -7.06 6.54
CA LYS A 8 -1.43 -6.85 7.86
C LYS A 8 -2.47 -6.44 8.89
N VAL A 9 -3.50 -5.70 8.48
CA VAL A 9 -4.68 -5.42 9.31
C VAL A 9 -5.38 -6.74 9.66
N PHE A 10 -5.64 -7.61 8.68
CA PHE A 10 -6.23 -8.94 8.87
C PHE A 10 -5.48 -9.75 9.93
N GLN A 11 -4.17 -9.91 9.75
CA GLN A 11 -3.32 -10.63 10.68
C GLN A 11 -3.43 -10.09 12.11
N LYS A 12 -3.49 -8.77 12.27
CA LYS A 12 -3.60 -8.13 13.59
C LYS A 12 -4.96 -8.31 14.22
N LEU A 13 -6.04 -8.28 13.45
CA LEU A 13 -7.40 -8.52 13.95
C LEU A 13 -7.52 -9.96 14.45
N VAL A 14 -7.07 -10.93 13.65
CA VAL A 14 -7.07 -12.35 14.04
C VAL A 14 -6.18 -12.60 15.26
N GLN A 15 -4.99 -12.00 15.31
CA GLN A 15 -4.10 -12.11 16.49
C GLN A 15 -4.74 -11.57 17.77
N ARG A 16 -5.67 -10.62 17.65
CA ARG A 16 -6.43 -10.04 18.78
C ARG A 16 -7.69 -10.85 19.13
N GLY A 17 -7.92 -11.99 18.48
CA GLY A 17 -9.05 -12.87 18.76
C GLY A 17 -10.32 -12.55 17.96
N ILE A 18 -10.25 -11.64 16.98
CA ILE A 18 -11.39 -11.41 16.08
C ILE A 18 -11.50 -12.60 15.14
N PRO A 19 -12.68 -13.24 15.01
CA PRO A 19 -12.86 -14.36 14.09
C PRO A 19 -12.50 -13.97 12.65
N ALA A 20 -11.92 -14.92 11.91
CA ALA A 20 -11.39 -14.66 10.58
C ALA A 20 -12.43 -14.12 9.60
N ASP A 21 -13.67 -14.62 9.66
CA ASP A 21 -14.73 -14.20 8.75
C ASP A 21 -15.15 -12.74 9.03
N PHE A 22 -15.36 -12.39 10.30
CA PHE A 22 -15.59 -10.99 10.71
C PHE A 22 -14.44 -10.07 10.32
N ALA A 23 -13.19 -10.52 10.46
CA ALA A 23 -12.02 -9.73 10.05
C ALA A 23 -11.96 -9.53 8.53
N ARG A 24 -12.37 -10.52 7.73
CA ARG A 24 -12.46 -10.38 6.26
C ARG A 24 -13.55 -9.39 5.87
N ASP A 25 -14.72 -9.46 6.48
CA ASP A 25 -15.84 -8.56 6.17
C ASP A 25 -15.48 -7.10 6.45
N LEU A 26 -14.83 -6.83 7.59
CA LEU A 26 -14.33 -5.49 7.93
C LEU A 26 -13.32 -4.96 6.91
N ILE A 27 -12.44 -5.84 6.43
CA ILE A 27 -11.38 -5.45 5.49
C ILE A 27 -11.94 -5.26 4.08
N GLY A 28 -12.85 -6.12 3.64
CA GLY A 28 -13.54 -5.94 2.36
C GLY A 28 -14.23 -4.57 2.30
N GLY A 29 -14.94 -4.18 3.36
CA GLY A 29 -15.55 -2.84 3.43
C GLY A 29 -14.53 -1.69 3.40
N GLU A 30 -13.32 -1.87 3.94
CA GLU A 30 -12.26 -0.86 3.82
C GLU A 30 -11.64 -0.81 2.42
N GLU A 31 -11.43 -1.96 1.77
CA GLU A 31 -10.93 -2.05 0.40
C GLU A 31 -11.90 -1.36 -0.58
N ASP A 32 -13.20 -1.64 -0.46
CA ASP A 32 -14.26 -0.99 -1.25
C ASP A 32 -14.31 0.53 -1.06
N SER A 33 -13.94 1.02 0.14
CA SER A 33 -13.90 2.45 0.43
C SER A 33 -12.67 3.17 -0.14
N GLY A 34 -11.70 2.43 -0.71
CA GLY A 34 -10.45 3.00 -1.25
C GLY A 34 -9.43 3.45 -0.21
N LYS A 35 -9.74 3.37 1.09
CA LYS A 35 -8.85 3.80 2.19
C LYS A 35 -7.49 3.08 2.17
N ALA A 36 -7.47 1.81 1.80
CA ALA A 36 -6.24 1.04 1.66
C ALA A 36 -5.31 1.65 0.60
N MET A 37 -5.88 2.02 -0.56
CA MET A 37 -5.14 2.66 -1.65
C MET A 37 -4.64 4.06 -1.27
N GLU A 38 -5.46 4.86 -0.58
CA GLU A 38 -5.05 6.16 -0.05
C GLU A 38 -3.88 6.04 0.94
N GLY A 39 -3.95 5.05 1.84
CA GLY A 39 -2.87 4.72 2.77
C GLY A 39 -1.58 4.35 2.04
N LEU A 40 -1.68 3.51 1.01
CA LEU A 40 -0.55 3.12 0.16
C LEU A 40 0.11 4.34 -0.50
N ARG A 41 -0.68 5.19 -1.15
CA ARG A 41 -0.20 6.44 -1.78
C ARG A 41 0.51 7.35 -0.77
N LYS A 42 -0.04 7.47 0.44
CA LYS A 42 0.57 8.28 1.52
C LYS A 42 1.90 7.69 2.00
N VAL A 43 2.01 6.37 2.15
CA VAL A 43 3.29 5.70 2.47
C VAL A 43 4.32 5.93 1.37
N LEU A 44 3.93 5.79 0.10
CA LEU A 44 4.78 6.00 -1.06
C LEU A 44 5.33 7.43 -1.09
N ARG A 45 4.47 8.45 -1.02
CA ARG A 45 4.87 9.87 -0.98
C ARG A 45 5.84 10.17 0.17
N GLN A 46 5.56 9.65 1.37
CA GLN A 46 6.45 9.81 2.53
C GLN A 46 7.82 9.16 2.30
N LYS A 47 7.85 8.00 1.64
CA LYS A 47 9.10 7.26 1.40
C LYS A 47 9.94 7.89 0.29
N MET A 48 9.28 8.42 -0.74
CA MET A 48 9.90 9.07 -1.89
C MET A 48 10.40 10.48 -1.56
N LYS A 49 9.90 11.13 -0.50
CA LYS A 49 10.33 12.47 -0.08
C LYS A 49 10.32 13.50 -1.22
N GLY A 50 9.31 13.43 -2.10
CA GLY A 50 9.17 14.31 -3.26
C GLY A 50 10.04 13.95 -4.48
N GLN A 51 10.85 12.89 -4.41
CA GLN A 51 11.57 12.38 -5.58
C GLN A 51 10.60 11.71 -6.56
N ASN A 52 10.89 11.77 -7.86
CA ASN A 52 10.13 11.03 -8.88
C ASN A 52 10.53 9.54 -8.86
N ILE A 53 9.57 8.62 -8.92
CA ILE A 53 9.86 7.18 -8.91
C ILE A 53 10.64 6.71 -10.15
N HIS A 54 10.57 7.45 -11.25
CA HIS A 54 11.35 7.17 -12.46
C HIS A 54 12.85 7.45 -12.27
N SER A 55 13.24 8.30 -11.32
CA SER A 55 14.66 8.51 -10.97
C SER A 55 15.24 7.37 -10.13
N PHE A 56 14.40 6.45 -9.64
CA PHE A 56 14.84 5.34 -8.80
C PHE A 56 15.41 4.23 -9.67
N SER A 57 16.56 3.70 -9.25
CA SER A 57 17.12 2.48 -9.85
C SER A 57 16.15 1.29 -9.69
N PRO A 58 16.27 0.25 -10.53
CA PRO A 58 15.49 -0.98 -10.37
C PRO A 58 15.62 -1.60 -8.97
N ARG A 59 16.79 -1.46 -8.33
CA ARG A 59 17.05 -1.94 -6.97
C ARG A 59 16.24 -1.15 -5.93
N GLU A 60 16.14 0.17 -6.08
CA GLU A 60 15.38 1.02 -5.17
C GLU A 60 13.88 0.81 -5.33
N LYS A 61 13.38 0.70 -6.57
CA LYS A 61 11.99 0.32 -6.86
C LYS A 61 11.63 -1.01 -6.20
N ARG A 62 12.48 -2.03 -6.34
CA ARG A 62 12.27 -3.34 -5.69
C ARG A 62 12.29 -3.26 -4.16
N ARG A 63 13.21 -2.46 -3.58
CA ARG A 63 13.27 -2.24 -2.14
C ARG A 63 11.99 -1.58 -1.62
N MET A 64 11.45 -0.62 -2.37
CA MET A 64 10.20 0.05 -2.04
C MET A 64 9.01 -0.91 -2.10
N ALA A 65 8.88 -1.68 -3.17
CA ALA A 65 7.82 -2.66 -3.30
C ALA A 65 7.87 -3.71 -2.18
N ASN A 66 9.07 -4.22 -1.83
CA ASN A 66 9.24 -5.15 -0.71
C ASN A 66 8.83 -4.52 0.64
N TYR A 67 9.15 -3.25 0.86
CA TYR A 67 8.77 -2.52 2.07
C TYR A 67 7.25 -2.36 2.21
N LEU A 68 6.54 -2.18 1.09
CA LEU A 68 5.07 -2.12 1.05
C LEU A 68 4.46 -3.52 1.21
N ARG A 69 5.07 -4.54 0.62
CA ARG A 69 4.65 -5.93 0.82
C ARG A 69 4.73 -6.34 2.29
N GLN A 70 5.80 -5.96 3.00
CA GLN A 70 5.93 -6.19 4.45
C GLN A 70 4.88 -5.44 5.28
N ARG A 71 4.31 -4.36 4.74
CA ARG A 71 3.17 -3.66 5.36
C ARG A 71 1.83 -4.33 5.08
N GLY A 72 1.78 -5.35 4.24
CA GLY A 72 0.56 -6.09 3.92
C GLY A 72 -0.26 -5.47 2.79
N TYR A 73 0.37 -4.75 1.86
CA TYR A 73 -0.26 -4.36 0.60
C TYR A 73 -0.08 -5.47 -0.45
N GLY A 74 -1.04 -5.56 -1.38
CA GLY A 74 -1.01 -6.49 -2.50
C GLY A 74 -0.01 -6.09 -3.58
N TRP A 75 0.46 -7.05 -4.38
CA TRP A 75 1.41 -6.76 -5.47
C TRP A 75 0.80 -5.88 -6.56
N ASN A 76 -0.49 -6.10 -6.88
CA ASN A 76 -1.20 -5.32 -7.89
C ASN A 76 -1.35 -3.86 -7.44
N ASP A 77 -1.84 -3.64 -6.23
CA ASP A 77 -1.99 -2.28 -5.66
C ASP A 77 -0.66 -1.54 -5.61
N ILE A 78 0.41 -2.22 -5.19
CA ILE A 78 1.76 -1.64 -5.14
C ILE A 78 2.21 -1.21 -6.54
N TRP A 79 2.02 -2.06 -7.54
CA TRP A 79 2.41 -1.74 -8.91
C TRP A 79 1.61 -0.57 -9.45
N GLU A 80 0.29 -0.61 -9.30
CA GLU A 80 -0.63 0.45 -9.73
C GLU A 80 -0.26 1.80 -9.09
N ALA A 81 -0.09 1.84 -7.77
CA ALA A 81 0.28 3.06 -7.07
C ALA A 81 1.68 3.58 -7.44
N MET A 82 2.64 2.69 -7.77
CA MET A 82 3.95 3.09 -8.27
C MET A 82 3.85 3.68 -9.69
N GLN A 83 2.98 3.14 -10.55
CA GLN A 83 2.73 3.68 -11.89
C GLN A 83 1.98 5.02 -11.82
N GLU A 84 0.95 5.13 -10.99
CA GLU A 84 0.19 6.37 -10.80
C GLU A 84 1.11 7.52 -10.36
N ILE A 85 1.96 7.29 -9.35
CA ILE A 85 2.87 8.32 -8.84
C ILE A 85 3.99 8.64 -9.86
N GLY A 86 4.37 7.69 -10.71
CA GLY A 86 5.35 7.91 -11.77
C GLY A 86 4.79 8.61 -13.01
N GLY A 87 3.56 8.26 -13.40
CA GLY A 87 2.85 8.77 -14.56
C GLY A 87 2.16 10.11 -14.35
N SER A 88 2.05 10.61 -13.11
CA SER A 88 1.45 11.93 -12.81
C SER A 88 2.38 13.12 -13.13
N VAL A 89 3.32 12.98 -14.08
CA VAL A 89 4.21 14.07 -14.59
C VAL A 89 4.11 14.21 -16.12
N GLU A 90 3.07 13.65 -16.74
CA GLU A 90 2.70 14.00 -18.12
C GLU A 90 1.23 14.39 -18.19
N GLU A 91 0.85 15.48 -17.51
CA GLU A 91 -0.25 16.33 -17.97
C GLU A 91 0.10 17.81 -17.65
N TRP A 92 0.54 18.50 -18.72
CA TRP A 92 0.73 19.94 -18.94
C TRP A 92 1.98 20.64 -18.38
#